data_AF-A8R8C6-F1
#
_entry.id   AF-A8R8C6-F1
#
_cell.length_a   1.000
_cell.length_b   1.000
_cell.length_c   1.000
_cell.angle_alpha   90.00
_cell.angle_beta   90.00
_cell.angle_gamma   90.00
#
_symmetry.space_group_name_H-M   'P 1'
#
loop_
_entity.id
_entity.type
_entity.pdbx_description
1 polymer ?
#
loop_
_entity_poly.entity_id
_entity_poly.type
_entity_poly.pdbx_seq_one_letter_code
_entity_poly.pdbx_strand_id
1 'polypeptide(L)' 'MLKLWQKKVVITGKSAILLGTIMMEAIGILLLYCAINPPECFDFLKENINRLIYGIFGSLLIWKGIKNAFLQRK' A
#
# COMPACT_ATOMS: atom_id res chain seq x y z
N MET A 1 11.99 2.99 37.73
CA MET A 1 11.10 1.83 37.49
C MET A 1 10.44 1.98 36.12
N LEU A 2 11.19 1.71 35.03
CA LEU A 2 10.78 1.88 33.63
C LEU A 2 10.63 0.49 32.98
N LYS A 3 9.56 -0.24 33.31
CA LYS A 3 9.28 -1.59 32.76
C LYS A 3 8.15 -1.61 31.72
N LEU A 4 7.68 -0.45 31.26
CA LEU A 4 6.50 -0.35 30.36
C LEU A 4 6.83 -0.23 28.86
N TRP A 5 8.10 -0.08 28.48
CA TRP A 5 8.49 0.30 27.11
C TRP A 5 8.72 -0.85 26.12
N GLN A 6 8.59 -2.11 26.54
CA GLN A 6 8.74 -3.28 25.64
C GLN A 6 7.50 -4.17 25.61
N LYS A 7 6.30 -3.58 25.66
CA LYS A 7 5.11 -4.34 25.29
C LYS A 7 5.10 -4.47 23.77
N LYS A 8 5.70 -5.55 23.26
CA LYS A 8 5.68 -5.93 21.85
C LYS A 8 4.20 -6.03 21.44
N VAL A 9 3.70 -5.01 20.73
CA VAL A 9 2.32 -5.02 20.23
C VAL A 9 2.30 -6.00 19.06
N VAL A 10 2.01 -7.26 19.39
CA VAL A 10 1.86 -8.33 18.42
C VAL A 10 0.43 -8.20 17.87
N ILE A 11 0.30 -7.52 16.74
CA ILE A 11 -0.96 -7.43 16.00
C ILE A 11 -1.10 -8.76 15.25
N THR A 12 -2.01 -9.63 15.70
CA THR A 12 -2.27 -10.94 15.10
C THR A 12 -3.75 -11.12 14.76
N GLY A 13 -4.02 -11.98 13.77
CA GLY A 13 -5.37 -12.28 13.32
C GLY A 13 -5.98 -11.18 12.45
N LYS A 14 -7.29 -10.95 12.56
CA LYS A 14 -8.07 -10.09 11.66
C LYS A 14 -7.56 -8.65 11.59
N SER A 15 -7.05 -8.10 12.70
CA SER A 15 -6.50 -6.73 12.75
C SER A 15 -5.22 -6.58 11.94
N ALA A 16 -4.36 -7.60 11.89
CA ALA A 16 -3.15 -7.60 11.07
C ALA A 16 -3.49 -7.61 9.57
N ILE A 17 -4.52 -8.39 9.20
CA ILE A 17 -4.98 -8.47 7.81
C ILE A 17 -5.63 -7.14 7.38
N LEU A 18 -6.42 -6.52 8.26
CA LEU A 18 -6.98 -5.20 8.00
C LEU A 18 -5.88 -4.15 7.83
N LEU A 19 -4.90 -4.10 8.75
CA LEU A 19 -3.80 -3.14 8.67
C LEU A 19 -2.98 -3.34 7.39
N GLY A 20 -2.68 -4.60 7.04
CA GLY A 20 -1.98 -4.94 5.80
C GLY A 20 -2.77 -4.56 4.55
N THR A 21 -4.10 -4.68 4.58
CA THR A 21 -4.98 -4.27 3.47
C THR A 21 -4.95 -2.75 3.30
N ILE A 22 -5.05 -1.99 4.39
CA ILE A 22 -4.96 -0.52 4.36
C ILE A 22 -3.60 -0.06 3.84
N MET A 23 -2.51 -0.68 4.31
CA MET A 23 -1.16 -0.37 3.82
C MET A 23 -1.01 -0.68 2.33
N MET A 24 -1.57 -1.80 1.87
CA MET A 24 -1.54 -2.18 0.45
C MET A 24 -2.27 -1.15 -0.43
N GLU A 25 -3.44 -0.70 -0.01
CA GLU A 25 -4.20 0.35 -0.70
C GLU A 25 -3.47 1.68 -0.70
N ALA A 26 -2.89 2.09 0.43
CA ALA A 26 -2.11 3.32 0.53
C ALA A 26 -0.91 3.32 -0.42
N ILE A 27 -0.17 2.20 -0.49
CA ILE A 27 0.93 2.03 -1.44
C ILE A 27 0.41 2.05 -2.89
N GLY A 28 -0.72 1.39 -3.15
CA GLY A 28 -1.34 1.39 -4.46
C GLY A 28 -1.72 2.78 -4.96
N ILE A 29 -2.33 3.60 -4.09
CA ILE A 29 -2.68 5.00 -4.37
C ILE A 29 -1.42 5.83 -4.62
N LEU A 30 -0.37 5.64 -3.80
CA LEU A 30 0.91 6.35 -3.97
C LEU A 30 1.56 6.03 -5.32
N LEU A 31 1.58 4.76 -5.73
CA LEU A 31 2.11 4.35 -7.03
C LEU A 31 1.32 4.94 -8.21
N LEU A 32 -0.01 4.98 -8.09
CA LEU A 32 -0.87 5.63 -9.08
C LEU A 32 -0.63 7.14 -9.15
N TYR A 33 -0.47 7.78 -8.00
CA TYR A 33 -0.14 9.20 -7.94
C TYR A 33 1.21 9.48 -8.61
N CYS A 34 2.24 8.68 -8.32
CA CYS A 34 3.54 8.78 -8.98
C CYS A 34 3.47 8.51 -10.50
N ALA A 35 2.56 7.65 -10.96
CA ALA A 35 2.35 7.43 -12.39
C ALA A 35 1.70 8.65 -13.07
N ILE A 36 0.72 9.28 -12.42
CA ILE A 36 0.00 10.45 -12.97
C ILE A 36 0.87 11.71 -12.85
N ASN A 37 1.45 11.95 -11.69
CA ASN A 37 2.27 13.11 -11.35
C ASN A 37 3.65 12.64 -10.86
N PRO A 38 4.58 12.36 -11.79
CA PRO A 38 5.90 11.86 -11.44
C PRO A 38 6.66 12.93 -10.62
N PRO A 39 7.10 12.61 -9.39
CA PRO A 39 7.89 13.53 -8.60
C PRO A 39 9.22 13.83 -9.30
N GLU A 40 9.65 15.09 -9.28
CA GLU A 40 10.90 15.52 -9.91
C GLU A 40 12.13 14.83 -9.33
N CYS A 41 12.05 14.38 -8.07
CA CYS A 41 13.12 13.65 -7.39
C CYS A 41 13.40 12.26 -7.98
N PHE A 42 12.48 11.71 -8.79
CA PHE A 42 12.60 10.38 -9.38
C PHE A 42 12.72 10.48 -10.90
N ASP A 43 13.94 10.68 -11.40
CA ASP A 43 14.20 10.80 -12.84
C ASP A 43 13.72 9.60 -13.65
N PHE A 44 13.77 8.38 -13.08
CA PHE A 44 13.27 7.18 -13.75
C PHE A 44 11.76 7.21 -14.00
N LEU A 45 10.98 7.97 -13.21
CA LEU A 45 9.54 8.15 -13.45
C LEU A 45 9.25 9.16 -14.57
N LYS A 46 10.25 9.83 -15.14
CA LYS A 46 10.04 10.66 -16.34
C LYS A 46 9.80 9.79 -17.58
N GLU A 47 10.28 8.55 -17.58
CA GLU A 47 10.02 7.61 -18.66
C GLU A 47 8.57 7.12 -18.65
N ASN A 48 7.88 7.23 -19.79
CA ASN A 48 6.49 6.82 -19.93
C ASN A 48 6.26 5.33 -19.61
N ILE A 49 7.23 4.45 -19.93
CA ILE A 49 7.13 3.02 -19.63
C ILE A 49 7.12 2.80 -18.12
N ASN A 50 7.99 3.48 -17.37
CA ASN A 50 8.05 3.34 -15.92
C ASN A 50 6.78 3.89 -15.26
N ARG A 51 6.23 5.01 -15.75
CA ARG A 51 4.92 5.51 -15.27
C ARG A 51 3.80 4.51 -15.52
N LEU A 52 3.78 3.88 -16.69
CA LEU A 52 2.79 2.86 -17.03
C LEU A 52 2.90 1.65 -16.11
N ILE A 53 4.11 1.16 -15.86
CA ILE A 53 4.37 0.05 -14.92
C ILE A 53 3.85 0.41 -13.52
N TYR A 54 4.17 1.61 -13.02
CA TYR A 54 3.72 2.06 -11.71
C TYR A 54 2.20 2.20 -11.63
N GLY A 55 1.55 2.69 -12.69
CA GLY A 55 0.09 2.76 -12.77
C GLY A 55 -0.57 1.37 -12.75
N ILE A 56 0.02 0.40 -13.46
CA ILE A 56 -0.46 -0.99 -13.46
C ILE A 56 -0.29 -1.61 -12.07
N PHE A 57 0.88 -1.50 -11.45
CA PHE A 57 1.09 -2.04 -10.10
C PHE A 57 0.20 -1.36 -9.06
N GLY A 58 0.05 -0.04 -9.13
CA GLY A 58 -0.84 0.71 -8.24
C GLY A 58 -2.29 0.25 -8.34
N SER A 59 -2.82 0.12 -9.55
CA SER A 59 -4.20 -0.33 -9.79
C SER A 59 -4.43 -1.77 -9.36
N LEU A 60 -3.46 -2.67 -9.60
CA LEU A 60 -3.53 -4.07 -9.14
C LEU A 60 -3.55 -4.17 -7.61
N LEU A 61 -2.76 -3.35 -6.91
CA LEU A 61 -2.74 -3.33 -5.44
C LEU A 61 -4.06 -2.82 -4.86
N ILE A 62 -4.63 -1.75 -5.43
CA ILE A 62 -5.95 -1.24 -5.02
C ILE A 62 -7.03 -2.30 -5.27
N TRP A 63 -7.04 -2.92 -6.46
CA TRP A 63 -7.99 -3.98 -6.79
C TRP A 63 -7.89 -5.15 -5.81
N LYS A 64 -6.67 -5.57 -5.47
CA LYS A 64 -6.42 -6.65 -4.50
C LYS A 64 -6.86 -6.25 -3.09
N GLY A 65 -6.62 -5.00 -2.70
CA GLY A 65 -7.09 -4.42 -1.44
C GLY A 65 -8.61 -4.49 -1.32
N ILE A 66 -9.32 -3.98 -2.33
CA ILE A 66 -10.79 -4.03 -2.42
C ILE A 66 -11.29 -5.48 -2.37
N LYS A 67 -10.67 -6.39 -3.12
CA LYS A 67 -11.05 -7.82 -3.13
C LYS A 67 -10.88 -8.43 -1.73
N ASN A 68 -9.79 -8.14 -1.04
CA ASN A 68 -9.56 -8.60 0.33
C ASN A 68 -10.56 -8.00 1.32
N ALA A 69 -10.89 -6.71 1.18
CA ALA A 69 -11.89 -6.06 2.00
C ALA A 69 -13.29 -6.67 1.80
N PHE A 70 -13.65 -7.02 0.57
CA PHE A 70 -14.92 -7.70 0.26
C PHE A 70 -14.95 -9.15 0.77
N LEU A 71 -13.85 -9.90 0.61
CA LEU A 71 -13.76 -11.29 1.10
C LEU A 71 -13.81 -11.39 2.63
N GLN A 72 -13.33 -10.37 3.35
CA GLN A 72 -13.41 -10.34 4.81
C GLN A 72 -14.80 -9.95 5.36
N ARG A 73 -15.72 -9.48 4.51
CA ARG A 73 -17.12 -9.19 4.92
C ARG A 73 -18.05 -10.42 4.81
N LYS A 74 -17.58 -11.53 4.24
CA LYS A 74 -18.34 -12.79 4.10
C LYS A 74 -17.95 -13.78 5.20
#